data_AF-A0A3C0I2F4-F1
#
_entry.id   AF-A0A3C0I2F4-F1
#
_cell.length_a   1.000
_cell.length_b   1.000
_cell.length_c   1.000
_cell.angle_alpha   90.00
_cell.angle_beta   90.00
_cell.angle_gamma   90.00
#
_symmetry.space_group_name_H-M   'P 1'
#
loop_
_entity.id
_entity.type
_entity.pdbx_description
1 polymer ?
#
loop_
_entity_poly.entity_id
_entity_poly.type
_entity_poly.pdbx_seq_one_letter_code
_entity_poly.pdbx_strand_id
1 'polypeptide(L)' 'MLNLTLKNVGIIKQAKIALNGLTVIAGENDTGKSTVGKLMFVIIKALSRFEQDLNEDKKKQIRETIESIYFQLRKSYSFQ' A
#
# COMPACT_ATOMS: atom_id res chain seq x y z
N MET A 1 1.44 -12.85 19.27
CA MET A 1 2.37 -11.70 19.42
C MET A 1 2.79 -11.26 18.03
N LEU A 2 2.53 -10.00 17.67
CA LEU A 2 2.94 -9.43 16.39
C LEU A 2 4.27 -8.67 16.59
N ASN A 3 5.25 -8.89 15.72
CA ASN A 3 6.55 -8.22 15.80
C ASN A 3 6.70 -7.23 14.64
N LEU A 4 6.66 -5.94 14.95
CA LEU A 4 6.86 -4.87 13.98
C LEU A 4 8.34 -4.46 13.95
N THR A 5 9.00 -4.64 12.80
CA THR A 5 10.38 -4.21 12.59
C THR A 5 10.42 -3.05 11.60
N LEU A 6 10.99 -1.93 12.01
CA LEU A 6 11.14 -0.72 11.20
C LEU A 6 12.62 -0.51 10.89
N LYS A 7 12.92 -0.16 9.64
CA LYS A 7 14.26 0.25 9.20
C LYS A 7 14.14 1.42 8.23
N ASN A 8 14.83 2.51 8.52
CA ASN A 8 14.89 3.71 7.68
C ASN A 8 13.51 4.28 7.30
N VAL A 9 12.61 4.43 8.28
CA VAL A 9 11.25 5.00 8.09
C VAL A 9 11.16 6.36 8.76
N GLY A 10 11.11 7.43 7.98
CA GLY A 10 11.14 8.79 8.50
C GLY A 10 12.38 9.00 9.39
N ILE A 11 12.17 9.49 10.61
CA ILE A 11 13.23 9.68 11.62
C ILE A 11 13.69 8.38 12.30
N ILE A 12 12.99 7.26 12.09
CA ILE A 12 13.31 5.98 12.72
C ILE A 12 14.33 5.23 11.87
N LYS A 13 15.60 5.22 12.30
CA LYS A 13 16.66 4.42 11.67
C LYS A 13 16.42 2.91 11.85
N GLN A 14 16.10 2.49 13.08
CA GLN A 14 15.77 1.11 13.39
C GLN A 14 14.83 1.05 14.60
N ALA A 15 13.81 0.20 14.54
CA ALA A 15 12.98 -0.15 15.70
C ALA A 15 12.52 -1.61 15.60
N LYS A 16 12.43 -2.29 16.75
CA LYS A 16 11.80 -3.60 16.90
C LYS A 16 10.76 -3.48 18.00
N ILE A 17 9.50 -3.61 17.64
CA ILE A 17 8.36 -3.35 18.52
C ILE A 17 7.54 -4.62 18.63
N ALA A 18 7.43 -5.14 19.85
CA ALA A 18 6.52 -6.21 20.19
C ALA A 18 5.12 -5.63 20.41
N LEU A 19 4.17 -5.98 19.54
CA LEU A 19 2.77 -5.62 19.66
C LEU A 19 2.02 -6.79 20.32
N ASN A 20 1.67 -6.56 21.59
CA ASN A 20 0.83 -7.43 22.43
C ASN A 20 -0.42 -6.64 22.86
N GLY A 21 -1.44 -7.34 23.39
CA GLY A 21 -2.70 -6.78 23.94
C GLY A 21 -2.86 -5.26 23.84
N LEU A 22 -2.70 -4.56 24.95
CA LEU A 22 -2.55 -3.10 24.96
C LEU A 22 -1.05 -2.74 24.95
N THR A 23 -0.59 -2.07 23.90
CA THR A 23 0.78 -1.56 23.78
C THR A 23 0.76 -0.03 23.74
N VAL A 24 1.51 0.62 24.63
CA VAL A 24 1.62 2.09 24.71
C VAL A 24 2.93 2.55 24.07
N ILE A 25 2.86 3.50 23.13
CA ILE A 25 4.03 4.15 22.52
C ILE A 25 4.17 5.55 23.14
N ALA A 26 5.22 5.72 23.96
CA ALA A 26 5.50 6.97 24.68
C ALA A 26 6.94 7.46 24.42
N GLY A 27 7.25 8.69 24.84
CA GLY A 27 8.53 9.38 24.59
C GLY A 27 8.33 10.86 24.32
N GLU A 28 9.41 11.61 24.10
CA GLU A 28 9.37 13.05 23.79
C GLU A 28 8.78 13.34 22.41
N ASN A 29 8.34 14.57 22.15
CA ASN A 29 7.86 14.96 20.82
C ASN A 29 8.96 14.80 19.76
N ASP A 30 8.53 14.55 18.52
CA ASP A 30 9.45 14.40 17.37
C ASP A 30 10.49 13.26 17.48
N THR A 31 10.23 12.26 18.33
CA THR A 31 11.06 11.04 18.46
C THR A 31 10.54 9.85 17.66
N GLY A 32 9.44 10.02 16.92
CA GLY A 32 8.92 9.01 15.99
C GLY A 32 7.64 8.32 16.45
N LYS A 33 7.05 8.72 17.58
CA LYS A 33 5.77 8.18 18.07
C LYS A 33 4.66 8.24 17.02
N SER A 34 4.43 9.43 16.45
CA SER A 34 3.44 9.64 15.39
C SER A 34 3.79 8.89 14.11
N THR A 35 5.09 8.67 13.82
CA THR A 35 5.56 7.89 12.67
C THR A 35 5.18 6.43 12.80
N VAL A 36 5.39 5.82 13.98
CA VAL A 36 4.97 4.43 14.24
C VAL A 36 3.45 4.28 14.11
N GLY A 37 2.68 5.21 14.70
CA GLY A 37 1.22 5.19 14.61
C GLY A 37 0.69 5.33 13.18
N LYS A 38 1.22 6.30 12.41
CA LYS A 38 0.86 6.48 10.98
C LYS A 38 1.21 5.25 10.16
N LEU A 39 2.37 4.64 10.40
CA LEU A 39 2.76 3.44 9.69
C LEU A 39 1.81 2.27 9.99
N MET A 40 1.47 2.06 11.27
CA MET A 40 0.51 1.02 11.66
C MET A 40 -0.86 1.25 11.00
N PHE A 41 -1.33 2.50 10.95
CA PHE A 41 -2.55 2.86 10.24
C PHE A 41 -2.49 2.51 8.75
N VAL A 42 -1.40 2.87 8.06
CA VAL A 42 -1.21 2.56 6.63
C VAL A 42 -1.19 1.05 6.39
N ILE A 43 -0.49 0.27 7.23
CA ILE A 43 -0.45 -1.20 7.12
C ILE A 43 -1.86 -1.78 7.24
N ILE A 44 -2.61 -1.38 8.27
CA ILE A 44 -3.99 -1.87 8.46
C ILE A 44 -4.87 -1.50 7.27
N LYS A 45 -4.76 -0.27 6.77
CA LYS A 45 -5.53 0.18 5.61
C LYS A 45 -5.21 -0.62 4.35
N ALA A 46 -3.92 -0.81 4.06
CA ALA A 46 -3.46 -1.59 2.92
C ALA A 46 -3.99 -3.04 2.99
N LEU A 47 -3.90 -3.68 4.17
CA LEU A 47 -4.43 -5.03 4.35
C LEU A 47 -5.96 -5.09 4.20
N SER A 48 -6.68 -4.10 4.76
CA SER A 48 -8.14 -4.08 4.70
C SER A 48 -8.72 -3.89 3.29
N ARG A 49 -7.95 -3.29 2.38
CA ARG A 49 -8.38 -2.97 1.02
C ARG A 49 -7.71 -3.83 -0.05
N PHE A 50 -6.77 -4.68 0.35
CA PHE A 50 -5.92 -5.43 -0.59
C PHE A 50 -6.71 -6.18 -1.66
N GLU A 51 -7.76 -6.92 -1.29
CA GLU A 51 -8.56 -7.68 -2.26
C GLU A 51 -9.38 -6.79 -3.20
N GLN A 52 -9.92 -5.70 -2.69
CA GLN A 52 -10.67 -4.74 -3.48
C GLN A 52 -9.74 -4.07 -4.50
N ASP A 53 -8.62 -3.53 -4.03
CA ASP A 53 -7.64 -2.84 -4.86
C ASP A 53 -7.09 -3.81 -5.94
N LEU A 54 -6.79 -5.07 -5.58
CA LEU A 54 -6.37 -6.11 -6.54
C LEU A 54 -7.42 -6.38 -7.62
N ASN A 55 -8.71 -6.44 -7.25
CA ASN A 55 -9.79 -6.69 -8.19
C ASN A 55 -10.04 -5.50 -9.11
N GLU A 56 -9.93 -4.28 -8.59
CA GLU A 56 -10.00 -3.04 -9.37
C GLU A 56 -8.84 -2.98 -10.38
N ASP A 57 -7.63 -3.32 -9.97
CA ASP A 57 -6.46 -3.36 -10.84
C ASP A 57 -6.60 -4.40 -11.97
N LYS A 58 -7.09 -5.61 -11.66
CA LYS A 58 -7.37 -6.63 -12.70
C LYS A 58 -8.40 -6.15 -13.71
N LYS A 59 -9.50 -5.55 -13.25
CA LYS A 59 -10.53 -5.00 -14.14
C LYS A 59 -9.97 -3.89 -15.03
N LYS A 60 -9.13 -3.02 -14.46
CA LYS A 60 -8.45 -1.95 -15.19
C LYS A 60 -7.54 -2.53 -16.28
N GLN A 61 -6.71 -3.52 -15.97
CA GLN A 61 -5.82 -4.17 -16.95
C GLN A 61 -6.59 -4.80 -18.11
N ILE A 62 -7.69 -5.51 -17.83
CA ILE A 62 -8.55 -6.08 -18.87
C ILE A 62 -9.11 -4.96 -19.76
N ARG A 63 -9.60 -3.88 -19.15
CA ARG A 63 -10.15 -2.74 -19.91
C ARG A 63 -9.09 -2.11 -20.81
N GLU A 64 -7.90 -1.83 -20.28
CA GLU A 64 -6.79 -1.24 -21.05
C GLU A 64 -6.35 -2.16 -22.20
N THR A 65 -6.36 -3.47 -21.98
CA THR A 65 -6.05 -4.46 -23.03
C THR A 65 -7.10 -4.43 -24.15
N ILE A 66 -8.38 -4.41 -23.79
CA ILE A 66 -9.49 -4.31 -24.76
C ILE A 66 -9.40 -3.00 -25.56
N GLU A 67 -9.17 -1.87 -24.89
CA GLU A 67 -9.02 -0.57 -25.53
C GLU A 67 -7.83 -0.58 -26.50
N SER A 68 -6.69 -1.16 -26.11
CA SER A 68 -5.52 -1.30 -26.99
C SER A 68 -5.84 -2.12 -28.25
N ILE A 69 -6.49 -3.27 -28.09
CA ILE A 69 -6.90 -4.13 -29.22
C ILE A 69 -7.85 -3.36 -30.16
N TYR A 70 -8.85 -2.67 -29.59
CA TYR A 70 -9.78 -1.86 -30.39
C TYR A 70 -9.06 -0.77 -31.20
N PHE A 71 -8.14 -0.03 -30.57
CA PHE A 71 -7.40 1.02 -31.27
C PHE A 71 -6.50 0.45 -32.37
N GLN A 72 -5.87 -0.70 -32.14
CA GLN A 72 -5.07 -1.39 -33.16
C GLN A 72 -5.93 -1.82 -34.35
N LEU A 73 -7.07 -2.48 -34.10
CA LEU A 73 -8.00 -2.90 -35.15
C LEU A 73 -8.53 -1.70 -35.94
N ARG A 74 -8.99 -0.64 -35.26
CA ARG A 74 -9.48 0.59 -35.91
C ARG A 74 -8.41 1.20 -36.82
N LYS A 75 -7.15 1.24 -36.37
CA LYS A 75 -6.03 1.73 -37.17
C LYS A 75 -5.75 0.83 -38.37
N SER A 76 -5.87 -0.50 -38.25
CA SER A 76 -5.68 -1.40 -39.39
C SER A 76 -6.76 -1.23 -40.47
N TYR A 77 -8.03 -1.04 -40.07
CA TYR A 77 -9.14 -0.85 -41.01
C TYR A 77 -9.22 0.55 -41.62
N SER A 78 -8.71 1.60 -40.96
CA SER A 78 -8.72 2.96 -41.51
C SER A 78 -7.63 3.21 -42.57
N PHE A 79 -6.77 2.23 -42.86
CA PHE A 79 -5.71 2.29 -43.88
C PHE A 79 -5.99 1.33 -45.06
N GLN A 80 -7.18 0.71 -45.11
CA GLN A 80 -7.77 0.10 -46.32
C GLN A 80 -8.84 1.04 -46.89
#